data_AF-A0A355VAV7-F1
#
_entry.id   AF-A0A355VAV7-F1
#
_cell.length_a   1.000
_cell.length_b   1.000
_cell.length_c   1.000
_cell.angle_alpha   90.00
_cell.angle_beta   90.00
_cell.angle_gamma   90.00
#
_symmetry.space_group_name_H-M   'P 1'
#
loop_
_entity.id
_entity.type
_entity.pdbx_description
1 polymer ?
#
loop_
_entity_poly.entity_id
_entity_poly.type
_entity_poly.pdbx_seq_one_letter_code
_entity_poly.pdbx_strand_id
1 'polypeptide(L)'
;MKITRPAGTGRAAHPLRLAGLLAISIGLAHTSLSAQDQETVEWVTLGGDHAHTRYTPATQINADNFTQLETAWIWDGASFDASSGRSTPSYVDGKLFTVAGERRHVIAIDPESGETIWSYREPHTFRHEYSMRKDYGKGVAYGEVDGRGVIYIISPAFFLTALDAETGAPLEGFGGPVGIEGFPETGVVDMQRIIAEYMGYDFDPYYGIPLEEGYITASSPPIVVNNTVVVGNSAEQGYNQTRIENIPGDILAFDTETGEFKWKFNVIPEAGEFGIETWEGIPNPRELTGEVSPWAPLSADVEAGIVYAVTNPPTIDYYGGHAPGDNLFGTSIIAMDAETGERIWHFQFVHHDVWNYDTPTAPVLLDVEIDGRTVPAIAQATKQAFVYAFNRLTGEPLWPIEERPVPQSRIPGEQLSPTQPFPTKPAPFDMQGLTHEDLIDFTPELRQQAIDSLAQYEIGPLFNPPLHRDNDLGKMAALWCP
;
A
#
# COMPACT_ATOMS: atom_id res chain seq x y z
N MET A 1 -44.12 -36.57 -52.29
CA MET A 1 -43.48 -35.52 -53.10
C MET A 1 -42.00 -35.90 -53.22
N LYS A 2 -41.65 -36.88 -54.07
CA LYS A 2 -40.88 -36.73 -55.34
C LYS A 2 -39.69 -35.75 -55.15
N ILE A 3 -38.41 -36.13 -55.35
CA ILE A 3 -37.80 -36.50 -56.65
C ILE A 3 -36.42 -37.24 -56.44
N THR A 4 -36.29 -38.45 -57.05
CA THR A 4 -35.17 -39.21 -57.70
C THR A 4 -33.69 -39.10 -57.25
N ARG A 5 -32.92 -40.17 -56.90
CA ARG A 5 -32.25 -41.31 -57.68
C ARG A 5 -31.23 -40.84 -58.75
N PRO A 6 -30.17 -41.61 -59.19
CA PRO A 6 -29.87 -43.08 -59.07
C PRO A 6 -28.38 -43.47 -58.76
N ALA A 7 -28.08 -44.66 -58.20
CA ALA A 7 -27.67 -45.97 -58.77
C ALA A 7 -26.19 -46.15 -59.23
N GLY A 8 -25.58 -47.25 -58.76
CA GLY A 8 -24.34 -47.82 -59.29
C GLY A 8 -23.98 -49.15 -58.61
N THR A 9 -24.21 -50.25 -59.32
CA THR A 9 -24.11 -51.66 -58.87
C THR A 9 -22.77 -52.30 -59.22
N GLY A 10 -22.25 -53.20 -58.36
CA GLY A 10 -21.17 -54.14 -58.69
C GLY A 10 -21.21 -55.39 -57.80
N ARG A 11 -21.38 -56.57 -58.43
CA ARG A 11 -21.55 -57.92 -57.85
C ARG A 11 -20.22 -58.68 -57.74
N ALA A 12 -20.11 -59.58 -56.76
CA ALA A 12 -19.66 -61.00 -56.80
C ALA A 12 -19.04 -61.43 -55.45
N ALA A 13 -19.73 -62.20 -54.60
CA ALA A 13 -19.62 -63.68 -54.42
C ALA A 13 -18.19 -64.14 -54.05
N HIS A 14 -17.84 -64.93 -53.01
CA HIS A 14 -18.43 -65.72 -51.90
C HIS A 14 -17.19 -66.49 -51.28
N PRO A 15 -17.22 -67.34 -50.21
CA PRO A 15 -18.24 -67.62 -49.20
C PRO A 15 -17.71 -67.77 -47.73
N LEU A 16 -18.66 -68.01 -46.81
CA LEU A 16 -18.57 -68.83 -45.59
C LEU A 16 -17.61 -68.41 -44.47
N ARG A 17 -18.19 -67.90 -43.36
CA ARG A 17 -18.06 -68.49 -42.01
C ARG A 17 -19.12 -67.94 -41.05
N LEU A 18 -19.70 -68.87 -40.28
CA LEU A 18 -20.56 -68.75 -39.10
C LEU A 18 -20.65 -67.36 -38.44
N ALA A 19 -21.87 -66.81 -38.36
CA ALA A 19 -22.22 -65.72 -37.45
C ALA A 19 -23.01 -66.31 -36.28
N GLY A 20 -22.41 -66.33 -35.09
CA GLY A 20 -23.07 -66.53 -33.81
C GLY A 20 -22.70 -65.35 -32.93
N LEU A 21 -23.71 -64.56 -32.55
CA LEU A 21 -23.60 -63.39 -31.69
C LEU A 21 -22.90 -63.73 -30.37
N LEU A 22 -21.87 -62.96 -30.01
CA LEU A 22 -21.44 -62.80 -28.63
C LEU A 22 -21.39 -61.30 -28.31
N ALA A 23 -22.08 -60.94 -27.23
CA ALA A 23 -22.21 -59.59 -26.71
C ALA A 23 -20.85 -58.92 -26.52
N ILE A 24 -20.69 -57.72 -27.08
CA ILE A 24 -19.58 -56.83 -26.73
C ILE A 24 -19.99 -56.09 -25.47
N SER A 25 -19.46 -56.57 -24.35
CA SER A 25 -19.36 -55.83 -23.09
C SER A 25 -18.48 -54.59 -23.35
N ILE A 26 -19.08 -53.44 -23.60
CA ILE A 26 -18.37 -52.17 -23.52
C ILE A 26 -18.12 -51.93 -22.03
N GLY A 27 -16.91 -52.28 -21.59
CA GLY A 27 -16.41 -51.85 -20.29
C GLY A 27 -16.46 -50.33 -20.23
N LEU A 28 -17.25 -49.81 -19.29
CA LEU A 28 -17.08 -48.46 -18.78
C LEU A 28 -15.68 -48.40 -18.17
N ALA A 29 -14.71 -48.02 -19.00
CA ALA A 29 -13.49 -47.45 -18.50
C ALA A 29 -13.92 -46.15 -17.80
N HIS A 30 -13.90 -46.17 -16.46
CA HIS A 30 -13.75 -44.96 -15.70
C HIS A 30 -12.42 -44.34 -16.14
N THR A 31 -12.45 -43.52 -17.18
CA THR A 31 -11.47 -42.46 -17.32
C THR A 31 -11.72 -41.56 -16.13
N SER A 32 -10.96 -41.80 -15.06
CA SER A 32 -10.65 -40.78 -14.08
C SER A 32 -10.38 -39.52 -14.89
N LEU A 33 -11.26 -38.52 -14.78
CA LEU A 33 -10.85 -37.16 -15.11
C LEU A 33 -9.62 -36.97 -14.23
N SER A 34 -8.46 -36.92 -14.88
CA SER A 34 -7.29 -36.27 -14.32
C SER A 34 -7.79 -35.01 -13.65
N ALA A 35 -7.46 -34.83 -12.38
CA ALA A 35 -7.56 -33.56 -11.71
C ALA A 35 -7.15 -32.49 -12.72
N GLN A 36 -8.13 -31.74 -13.22
CA GLN A 36 -7.84 -30.47 -13.87
C GLN A 36 -7.06 -29.71 -12.81
N ASP A 37 -5.84 -29.30 -13.14
CA ASP A 37 -5.08 -28.30 -12.40
C ASP A 37 -6.06 -27.33 -11.76
N GLN A 38 -6.19 -27.39 -10.43
CA GLN A 38 -6.56 -26.16 -9.75
C GLN A 38 -5.38 -25.25 -10.06
N GLU A 39 -5.57 -24.30 -10.98
CA GLU A 39 -4.65 -23.18 -11.10
C GLU A 39 -4.38 -22.68 -9.68
N THR A 40 -3.14 -22.83 -9.23
CA THR A 40 -2.72 -22.38 -7.92
C THR A 40 -3.04 -20.90 -7.81
N VAL A 41 -3.87 -20.53 -6.83
CA VAL A 41 -4.22 -19.12 -6.63
C VAL A 41 -3.10 -18.45 -5.88
N GLU A 42 -2.34 -17.59 -6.56
CA GLU A 42 -1.25 -16.83 -5.97
C GLU A 42 -1.73 -15.61 -5.17
N TRP A 43 -0.85 -15.12 -4.30
CA TRP A 43 -1.00 -13.90 -3.52
C TRP A 43 0.31 -13.12 -3.63
N VAL A 44 0.44 -12.29 -4.66
CA VAL A 44 1.75 -11.75 -5.10
C VAL A 44 2.16 -10.47 -4.39
N THR A 45 1.20 -9.69 -3.89
CA THR A 45 1.45 -8.45 -3.11
C THR A 45 0.87 -8.56 -1.70
N LEU A 46 1.15 -7.56 -0.86
CA LEU A 46 0.46 -7.38 0.43
C LEU A 46 -1.08 -7.42 0.28
N GLY A 47 -1.60 -6.85 -0.80
CA GLY A 47 -3.03 -6.78 -1.09
C GLY A 47 -3.59 -7.98 -1.85
N GLY A 48 -2.79 -9.02 -2.10
CA GLY A 48 -3.12 -10.16 -2.95
C GLY A 48 -2.71 -9.96 -4.39
N ASP A 49 -2.99 -8.79 -4.94
CA ASP A 49 -2.65 -8.39 -6.30
C ASP A 49 -2.21 -6.91 -6.35
N HIS A 50 -1.75 -6.43 -7.51
CA HIS A 50 -1.34 -5.04 -7.70
C HIS A 50 -2.51 -4.05 -7.51
N ALA A 51 -3.75 -4.51 -7.73
CA ALA A 51 -4.97 -3.76 -7.54
C ALA A 51 -5.42 -3.66 -6.07
N HIS A 52 -4.72 -4.34 -5.15
CA HIS A 52 -5.04 -4.41 -3.73
C HIS A 52 -6.46 -4.92 -3.42
N THR A 53 -7.00 -5.82 -4.25
CA THR A 53 -8.39 -6.29 -4.12
C THR A 53 -8.66 -7.07 -2.83
N ARG A 54 -7.62 -7.70 -2.27
CA ARG A 54 -7.70 -8.61 -1.11
C ARG A 54 -8.75 -9.70 -1.28
N TYR A 55 -8.93 -10.12 -2.52
CA TYR A 55 -9.91 -11.12 -2.92
C TYR A 55 -9.20 -12.36 -3.45
N THR A 56 -9.78 -13.53 -3.17
CA THR A 56 -9.32 -14.80 -3.75
C THR A 56 -10.50 -15.50 -4.45
N PRO A 57 -10.30 -16.02 -5.68
CA PRO A 57 -11.29 -16.86 -6.34
C PRO A 57 -11.36 -18.28 -5.75
N ALA A 58 -10.53 -18.63 -4.78
CA ALA A 58 -10.55 -19.94 -4.15
C ALA A 58 -11.89 -20.21 -3.43
N THR A 59 -12.51 -21.35 -3.70
CA THR A 59 -13.85 -21.70 -3.20
C THR A 59 -13.87 -22.91 -2.27
N GLN A 60 -12.70 -23.51 -1.99
CA GLN A 60 -12.59 -24.70 -1.16
C GLN A 60 -13.17 -24.47 0.25
N ILE A 61 -12.87 -23.31 0.85
CA ILE A 61 -13.45 -22.87 2.13
C ILE A 61 -14.60 -21.92 1.83
N ASN A 62 -15.76 -22.19 2.39
CA ASN A 62 -16.99 -21.41 2.19
C ASN A 62 -17.91 -21.50 3.42
N ALA A 63 -19.07 -20.81 3.35
CA ALA A 63 -20.01 -20.73 4.47
C ALA A 63 -20.53 -22.09 4.96
N ASP A 64 -20.57 -23.11 4.10
CA ASP A 64 -21.12 -24.43 4.46
C ASP A 64 -20.11 -25.30 5.22
N ASN A 65 -18.80 -25.03 5.09
CA ASN A 65 -17.74 -25.84 5.70
C ASN A 65 -16.78 -25.04 6.61
N PHE A 66 -16.95 -23.72 6.76
CA PHE A 66 -16.08 -22.87 7.58
C PHE A 66 -15.86 -23.40 9.00
N THR A 67 -16.89 -24.03 9.60
CA THR A 67 -16.81 -24.60 10.95
C THR A 67 -15.93 -25.84 11.06
N GLN A 68 -15.39 -26.35 9.94
CA GLN A 68 -14.49 -27.50 9.86
C GLN A 68 -13.01 -27.08 9.79
N LEU A 69 -12.72 -25.77 9.78
CA LEU A 69 -11.35 -25.27 9.77
C LEU A 69 -10.58 -25.73 11.02
N GLU A 70 -9.38 -26.25 10.78
CA GLU A 70 -8.40 -26.56 11.80
C GLU A 70 -7.05 -25.93 11.44
N THR A 71 -6.23 -25.68 12.46
CA THR A 71 -4.87 -25.18 12.26
C THR A 71 -4.03 -26.27 11.58
N ALA A 72 -3.54 -26.00 10.37
CA ALA A 72 -2.63 -26.90 9.66
C ALA A 72 -1.24 -26.92 10.33
N TRP A 73 -0.68 -25.73 10.60
CA TRP A 73 0.59 -25.54 11.29
C TRP A 73 0.68 -24.13 11.89
N ILE A 74 1.69 -23.90 12.73
CA ILE A 74 2.04 -22.60 13.30
C ILE A 74 3.54 -22.40 13.11
N TRP A 75 3.94 -21.28 12.50
CA TRP A 75 5.35 -20.91 12.36
C TRP A 75 5.79 -20.04 13.54
N ASP A 76 6.92 -20.39 14.17
CA ASP A 76 7.49 -19.67 15.31
C ASP A 76 8.62 -18.73 14.87
N GLY A 77 8.33 -17.43 14.92
CA GLY A 77 9.28 -16.37 14.58
C GLY A 77 10.20 -15.92 15.70
N ALA A 78 10.18 -16.55 16.89
CA ALA A 78 10.95 -16.10 18.05
C ALA A 78 12.46 -16.02 17.79
N SER A 79 13.02 -16.87 16.93
CA SER A 79 14.43 -16.83 16.55
C SER A 79 14.84 -15.59 15.72
N PHE A 80 13.85 -14.81 15.27
CA PHE A 80 13.98 -13.55 14.54
C PHE A 80 13.53 -12.35 15.38
N ASP A 81 13.36 -12.52 16.70
CA ASP A 81 12.87 -11.49 17.62
C ASP A 81 11.52 -10.90 17.17
N ALA A 82 10.65 -11.74 16.57
CA ALA A 82 9.32 -11.33 16.15
C ALA A 82 8.43 -11.04 17.36
N SER A 83 8.05 -9.77 17.53
CA SER A 83 7.17 -9.29 18.60
C SER A 83 5.72 -9.06 18.15
N SER A 84 5.48 -8.94 16.84
CA SER A 84 4.20 -8.59 16.23
C SER A 84 3.99 -9.28 14.88
N GLY A 85 2.89 -10.02 14.74
CA GLY A 85 2.52 -10.75 13.50
C GLY A 85 1.63 -9.95 12.56
N ARG A 86 2.04 -8.73 12.20
CA ARG A 86 1.24 -7.84 11.31
C ARG A 86 1.59 -7.95 9.82
N SER A 87 2.65 -8.69 9.48
CA SER A 87 2.97 -8.96 8.07
C SER A 87 1.92 -9.88 7.44
N THR A 88 1.55 -9.60 6.19
CA THR A 88 0.75 -10.53 5.39
C THR A 88 1.71 -11.27 4.44
N PRO A 89 1.84 -12.60 4.55
CA PRO A 89 2.70 -13.36 3.65
C PRO A 89 2.20 -13.30 2.20
N SER A 90 3.15 -13.20 1.26
CA SER A 90 2.90 -13.43 -0.16
C SER A 90 3.03 -14.91 -0.48
N TYR A 91 2.15 -15.48 -1.28
CA TYR A 91 2.22 -16.86 -1.77
C TYR A 91 2.50 -16.86 -3.27
N VAL A 92 3.71 -17.27 -3.66
CA VAL A 92 4.18 -17.22 -5.04
C VAL A 92 5.05 -18.44 -5.33
N ASP A 93 4.85 -19.07 -6.49
CA ASP A 93 5.64 -20.23 -6.95
C ASP A 93 5.78 -21.34 -5.88
N GLY A 94 4.69 -21.60 -5.16
CA GLY A 94 4.63 -22.65 -4.14
C GLY A 94 5.32 -22.32 -2.81
N LYS A 95 5.76 -21.07 -2.59
CA LYS A 95 6.40 -20.64 -1.33
C LYS A 95 5.65 -19.48 -0.69
N LEU A 96 5.70 -19.39 0.63
CA LEU A 96 5.27 -18.22 1.39
C LEU A 96 6.47 -17.32 1.68
N PHE A 97 6.37 -16.04 1.37
CA PHE A 97 7.37 -15.03 1.68
C PHE A 97 6.81 -14.01 2.67
N THR A 98 7.54 -13.74 3.75
CA THR A 98 7.14 -12.75 4.75
C THR A 98 8.35 -12.10 5.41
N VAL A 99 8.10 -11.17 6.33
CA VAL A 99 9.10 -10.51 7.16
C VAL A 99 8.84 -10.76 8.65
N ALA A 100 9.93 -10.85 9.42
CA ALA A 100 9.90 -11.09 10.87
C ALA A 100 10.87 -10.16 11.64
N GLY A 101 10.44 -9.73 12.83
CA GLY A 101 11.21 -8.88 13.74
C GLY A 101 11.35 -7.42 13.30
N GLU A 102 11.86 -6.58 14.20
CA GLU A 102 12.05 -5.14 13.96
C GLU A 102 13.05 -4.84 12.83
N ARG A 103 13.86 -5.84 12.45
CA ARG A 103 14.84 -5.74 11.37
C ARG A 103 14.31 -6.22 10.02
N ARG A 104 13.06 -6.70 9.99
CA ARG A 104 12.36 -7.22 8.79
C ARG A 104 13.15 -8.29 8.06
N HIS A 105 13.61 -9.29 8.82
CA HIS A 105 14.24 -10.47 8.24
C HIS A 105 13.29 -11.14 7.26
N VAL A 106 13.72 -11.37 6.02
CA VAL A 106 12.90 -11.99 4.98
C VAL A 106 12.93 -13.50 5.18
N ILE A 107 11.77 -14.14 5.20
CA ILE A 107 11.61 -15.56 5.44
C ILE A 107 10.85 -16.18 4.27
N ALA A 108 11.37 -17.27 3.73
CA ALA A 108 10.62 -18.18 2.87
C ALA A 108 10.18 -19.41 3.66
N ILE A 109 8.91 -19.77 3.55
CA ILE A 109 8.27 -20.85 4.30
C ILE A 109 7.59 -21.79 3.31
N ASP A 110 7.72 -23.09 3.56
CA ASP A 110 6.96 -24.12 2.86
C ASP A 110 5.49 -24.08 3.34
N PRO A 111 4.52 -23.82 2.44
CA PRO A 111 3.11 -23.65 2.81
C PRO A 111 2.44 -24.93 3.32
N GLU A 112 2.96 -26.12 2.99
CA GLU A 112 2.35 -27.40 3.35
C GLU A 112 2.74 -27.80 4.78
N SER A 113 4.01 -27.63 5.12
CA SER A 113 4.61 -28.06 6.39
C SER A 113 4.78 -26.93 7.41
N GLY A 114 4.89 -25.68 6.97
CA GLY A 114 5.27 -24.54 7.79
C GLY A 114 6.78 -24.47 8.09
N GLU A 115 7.62 -25.26 7.42
CA GLU A 115 9.07 -25.24 7.60
C GLU A 115 9.72 -24.02 6.93
N THR A 116 10.68 -23.39 7.59
CA THR A 116 11.50 -22.33 6.97
C THR A 116 12.42 -22.94 5.91
N ILE A 117 12.26 -22.50 4.66
CA ILE A 117 13.10 -22.91 3.51
C ILE A 117 14.44 -22.17 3.57
N TRP A 118 14.36 -20.83 3.62
CA TRP A 118 15.51 -19.94 3.76
C TRP A 118 15.12 -18.68 4.52
N SER A 119 16.13 -17.98 5.04
CA SER A 119 15.93 -16.66 5.64
C SER A 119 17.09 -15.73 5.28
N TYR A 120 16.78 -14.47 5.00
CA TYR A 120 17.75 -13.40 4.83
C TYR A 120 17.74 -12.46 6.03
N ARG A 121 18.93 -12.20 6.59
CA ARG A 121 19.15 -11.25 7.67
C ARG A 121 20.10 -10.17 7.18
N GLU A 122 19.60 -8.94 7.05
CA GLU A 122 20.46 -7.79 6.80
C GLU A 122 21.55 -7.71 7.89
N PRO A 123 22.78 -7.26 7.59
CA PRO A 123 23.79 -6.94 8.58
C PRO A 123 23.31 -5.87 9.57
N HIS A 124 23.87 -5.87 10.77
CA HIS A 124 23.49 -4.88 11.79
C HIS A 124 24.04 -3.51 11.41
N THR A 125 23.18 -2.48 11.44
CA THR A 125 23.55 -1.10 11.13
C THR A 125 23.05 -0.17 12.23
N PHE A 126 23.84 0.88 12.50
CA PHE A 126 23.42 1.96 13.40
C PHE A 126 22.15 2.65 12.88
N ARG A 127 21.98 2.72 11.56
CA ARG A 127 20.78 3.26 10.89
C ARG A 127 19.48 2.60 11.31
N HIS A 128 19.50 1.28 11.51
CA HIS A 128 18.34 0.57 12.04
C HIS A 128 18.04 0.96 13.50
N GLU A 129 19.06 1.25 14.32
CA GLU A 129 18.87 1.53 15.75
C GLU A 129 18.02 2.78 15.98
N TYR A 130 18.26 3.85 15.20
CA TYR A 130 17.52 5.11 15.30
C TYR A 130 16.25 5.16 14.45
N SER A 131 15.92 4.12 13.68
CA SER A 131 14.73 4.11 12.82
C SER A 131 13.43 4.15 13.64
N MET A 132 12.56 5.13 13.35
CA MET A 132 11.36 5.44 14.15
C MET A 132 10.13 4.59 13.79
N ARG A 133 10.20 3.78 12.73
CA ARG A 133 9.10 2.89 12.26
C ARG A 133 9.57 1.44 12.03
N LYS A 134 10.52 0.97 12.84
CA LYS A 134 11.12 -0.36 12.69
C LYS A 134 10.28 -1.54 13.18
N ASP A 135 9.26 -1.32 14.02
CA ASP A 135 8.46 -2.38 14.69
C ASP A 135 8.04 -3.56 13.79
N TYR A 136 6.94 -3.45 13.05
CA TYR A 136 6.46 -4.52 12.17
C TYR A 136 6.62 -4.13 10.70
N GLY A 137 7.27 -5.00 9.92
CA GLY A 137 7.19 -4.95 8.47
C GLY A 137 5.81 -5.43 7.98
N LYS A 138 5.36 -4.93 6.84
CA LYS A 138 4.05 -5.32 6.27
C LYS A 138 4.14 -6.55 5.35
N GLY A 139 5.28 -6.79 4.73
CA GLY A 139 5.47 -7.90 3.78
C GLY A 139 6.69 -7.65 2.90
N VAL A 140 6.70 -8.30 1.73
CA VAL A 140 7.71 -8.13 0.69
C VAL A 140 7.04 -7.75 -0.64
N ALA A 141 7.82 -7.31 -1.61
CA ALA A 141 7.39 -7.27 -3.01
C ALA A 141 7.98 -8.45 -3.78
N TYR A 142 7.29 -8.89 -4.82
CA TYR A 142 7.75 -9.91 -5.75
C TYR A 142 7.81 -9.32 -7.16
N GLY A 143 8.80 -9.72 -7.94
CA GLY A 143 8.90 -9.48 -9.37
C GLY A 143 9.63 -10.63 -10.05
N GLU A 144 9.75 -10.57 -11.38
CA GLU A 144 10.53 -11.54 -12.14
C GLU A 144 11.63 -10.84 -12.95
N VAL A 145 12.83 -11.42 -12.97
CA VAL A 145 13.96 -10.96 -13.77
C VAL A 145 14.51 -12.15 -14.55
N ASP A 146 14.43 -12.10 -15.88
CA ASP A 146 14.81 -13.20 -16.78
C ASP A 146 14.15 -14.55 -16.44
N GLY A 147 12.88 -14.51 -16.01
CA GLY A 147 12.13 -15.71 -15.59
C GLY A 147 12.57 -16.29 -14.24
N ARG A 148 13.33 -15.54 -13.44
CA ARG A 148 13.66 -15.86 -12.05
C ARG A 148 12.82 -14.97 -11.13
N GLY A 149 12.15 -15.57 -10.16
CA GLY A 149 11.47 -14.82 -9.10
C GLY A 149 12.46 -14.05 -8.22
N VAL A 150 12.13 -12.80 -7.92
CA VAL A 150 12.93 -11.89 -7.09
C VAL A 150 12.06 -11.29 -5.99
N ILE A 151 12.56 -11.33 -4.76
CA ILE A 151 11.94 -10.70 -3.60
C ILE A 151 12.63 -9.37 -3.33
N TYR A 152 11.86 -8.28 -3.26
CA TYR A 152 12.36 -6.96 -2.89
C TYR A 152 11.87 -6.57 -1.49
N ILE A 153 12.78 -6.02 -0.69
CA ILE A 153 12.48 -5.53 0.67
C ILE A 153 13.16 -4.20 0.94
N ILE A 154 12.47 -3.33 1.68
CA ILE A 154 13.04 -2.11 2.23
C ILE A 154 13.25 -2.30 3.73
N SER A 155 14.49 -2.20 4.18
CA SER A 155 14.83 -2.33 5.60
C SER A 155 14.55 -1.04 6.37
N PRO A 156 14.43 -1.09 7.71
CA PRO A 156 14.30 0.12 8.52
C PRO A 156 15.48 1.09 8.41
N ALA A 157 16.67 0.59 8.03
CA ALA A 157 17.86 1.37 7.73
C ALA A 157 17.83 2.04 6.35
N PHE A 158 16.74 1.84 5.60
CA PHE A 158 16.46 2.43 4.30
C PHE A 158 17.37 1.93 3.16
N PHE A 159 17.67 0.62 3.19
CA PHE A 159 18.24 -0.10 2.06
C PHE A 159 17.13 -0.80 1.27
N LEU A 160 17.22 -0.76 -0.06
CA LEU A 160 16.44 -1.64 -0.93
C LEU A 160 17.29 -2.87 -1.26
N THR A 161 16.80 -4.05 -0.90
CA THR A 161 17.49 -5.33 -1.15
C THR A 161 16.67 -6.17 -2.12
N ALA A 162 17.33 -6.75 -3.12
CA ALA A 162 16.77 -7.74 -4.04
C ALA A 162 17.37 -9.12 -3.72
N LEU A 163 16.51 -10.13 -3.59
CA LEU A 163 16.88 -11.50 -3.25
C LEU A 163 16.33 -12.47 -4.29
N ASP A 164 17.13 -13.46 -4.69
CA ASP A 164 16.64 -14.59 -5.47
C ASP A 164 15.57 -15.35 -4.65
N ALA A 165 14.37 -15.52 -5.22
CA ALA A 165 13.22 -16.08 -4.48
C ALA A 165 13.39 -17.57 -4.13
N GLU A 166 14.23 -18.29 -4.86
CA GLU A 166 14.50 -19.72 -4.60
C GLU A 166 15.48 -19.90 -3.44
N THR A 167 16.52 -19.06 -3.37
CA THR A 167 17.68 -19.27 -2.49
C THR A 167 17.78 -18.28 -1.34
N GLY A 168 17.14 -17.12 -1.44
CA GLY A 168 17.30 -16.00 -0.51
C GLY A 168 18.65 -15.29 -0.61
N ALA A 169 19.46 -15.60 -1.63
CA ALA A 169 20.73 -14.95 -1.87
C ALA A 169 20.52 -13.54 -2.44
N PRO A 170 21.33 -12.54 -2.06
CA PRO A 170 21.34 -11.24 -2.72
C PRO A 170 21.48 -11.37 -4.24
N LEU A 171 20.63 -10.68 -4.99
CA LEU A 171 20.58 -10.80 -6.45
C LEU A 171 21.87 -10.26 -7.07
N GLU A 172 22.57 -11.12 -7.81
CA GLU A 172 23.81 -10.74 -8.50
C GLU A 172 23.56 -9.64 -9.53
N GLY A 173 24.35 -8.58 -9.48
CA GLY A 173 24.27 -7.45 -10.42
C GLY A 173 23.27 -6.36 -10.06
N PHE A 174 22.40 -6.59 -9.07
CA PHE A 174 21.50 -5.56 -8.55
C PHE A 174 22.23 -4.63 -7.58
N GLY A 175 22.10 -3.31 -7.72
CA GLY A 175 22.75 -2.34 -6.84
C GLY A 175 24.27 -2.53 -6.77
N GLY A 176 24.87 -2.34 -5.58
CA GLY A 176 26.30 -2.48 -5.42
C GLY A 176 26.79 -2.32 -3.98
N PRO A 177 28.12 -2.18 -3.77
CA PRO A 177 28.68 -2.07 -2.43
C PRO A 177 28.16 -0.84 -1.69
N VAL A 178 27.63 -1.05 -0.48
CA VAL A 178 27.10 0.04 0.37
C VAL A 178 28.12 0.58 1.37
N GLY A 179 29.33 0.00 1.44
CA GLY A 179 30.42 0.51 2.29
C GLY A 179 30.29 0.20 3.78
N ILE A 180 29.48 -0.78 4.17
CA ILE A 180 29.34 -1.29 5.55
C ILE A 180 29.79 -2.75 5.60
N GLU A 181 30.56 -3.11 6.62
CA GLU A 181 31.01 -4.49 6.84
C GLU A 181 29.81 -5.46 6.95
N GLY A 182 29.91 -6.59 6.27
CA GLY A 182 28.90 -7.66 6.28
C GLY A 182 27.87 -7.57 5.16
N PHE A 183 27.75 -6.44 4.47
CA PHE A 183 26.90 -6.35 3.28
C PHE A 183 27.55 -7.08 2.09
N PRO A 184 26.74 -7.63 1.17
CA PRO A 184 27.23 -8.23 -0.06
C PRO A 184 27.77 -7.18 -1.04
N GLU A 185 28.54 -7.63 -2.04
CA GLU A 185 29.06 -6.77 -3.11
C GLU A 185 27.95 -6.30 -4.10
N THR A 186 26.85 -7.04 -4.19
CA THR A 186 25.64 -6.72 -4.98
C THR A 186 24.40 -7.24 -4.25
N GLY A 187 23.21 -6.90 -4.74
CA GLY A 187 21.89 -7.20 -4.19
C GLY A 187 21.30 -6.07 -3.34
N VAL A 188 21.99 -4.93 -3.18
CA VAL A 188 21.56 -3.85 -2.27
C VAL A 188 21.77 -2.47 -2.88
N VAL A 189 20.78 -1.60 -2.72
CA VAL A 189 20.84 -0.16 -3.01
C VAL A 189 20.72 0.63 -1.71
N ASP A 190 21.66 1.55 -1.50
CA ASP A 190 21.61 2.52 -0.40
C ASP A 190 20.84 3.76 -0.82
N MET A 191 19.58 3.86 -0.39
CA MET A 191 18.70 4.95 -0.81
C MET A 191 18.99 6.26 -0.07
N GLN A 192 19.54 6.21 1.15
CA GLN A 192 19.98 7.44 1.83
C GLN A 192 21.15 8.10 1.11
N ARG A 193 22.07 7.31 0.53
CA ARG A 193 23.16 7.87 -0.30
C ARG A 193 22.61 8.68 -1.48
N ILE A 194 21.61 8.14 -2.16
CA ILE A 194 20.97 8.80 -3.31
C ILE A 194 20.31 10.11 -2.87
N ILE A 195 19.57 10.10 -1.77
CA ILE A 195 18.95 11.31 -1.21
C ILE A 195 20.01 12.34 -0.84
N ALA A 196 21.09 11.93 -0.19
CA ALA A 196 22.16 12.83 0.20
C ALA A 196 22.82 13.50 -1.01
N GLU A 197 23.08 12.74 -2.09
CA GLU A 197 23.61 13.28 -3.34
C GLU A 197 22.66 14.30 -3.98
N TYR A 198 21.35 14.02 -4.00
CA TYR A 198 20.34 14.94 -4.53
C TYR A 198 20.19 16.22 -3.72
N MET A 199 20.15 16.08 -2.39
CA MET A 199 19.91 17.20 -1.48
C MET A 199 21.20 17.96 -1.13
N GLY A 200 22.36 17.42 -1.49
CA GLY A 200 23.66 17.98 -1.11
C GLY A 200 23.96 17.83 0.39
N TYR A 201 23.41 16.81 1.04
CA TYR A 201 23.68 16.51 2.44
C TYR A 201 25.01 15.80 2.62
N ASP A 202 25.62 15.99 3.79
CA ASP A 202 26.69 15.12 4.24
C ASP A 202 26.18 13.68 4.35
N PHE A 203 27.06 12.71 4.07
CA PHE A 203 26.70 11.30 4.10
C PHE A 203 27.86 10.43 4.59
N ASP A 204 27.56 9.59 5.56
CA ASP A 204 28.45 8.52 6.00
C ASP A 204 27.76 7.16 5.80
N PRO A 205 28.41 6.17 5.17
CA PRO A 205 27.78 4.86 4.96
C PRO A 205 27.28 4.19 6.25
N TYR A 206 27.97 4.33 7.37
CA TYR A 206 27.58 3.68 8.62
C TYR A 206 26.46 4.45 9.34
N TYR A 207 26.56 5.78 9.40
CA TYR A 207 25.63 6.63 10.14
C TYR A 207 24.42 7.11 9.30
N GLY A 208 24.55 7.16 7.97
CA GLY A 208 23.55 7.70 7.06
C GLY A 208 23.67 9.21 6.85
N ILE A 209 22.54 9.84 6.49
CA ILE A 209 22.37 11.30 6.53
C ILE A 209 22.36 11.76 8.00
N PRO A 210 23.00 12.89 8.35
CA PRO A 210 22.98 13.43 9.70
C PRO A 210 21.56 13.63 10.26
N LEU A 211 21.34 13.25 11.52
CA LEU A 211 20.01 13.30 12.13
C LEU A 211 19.48 14.72 12.30
N GLU A 212 20.33 15.73 12.28
CA GLU A 212 19.96 17.14 12.22
C GLU A 212 19.18 17.52 10.95
N GLU A 213 19.40 16.82 9.83
CA GLU A 213 18.67 17.04 8.57
C GLU A 213 17.27 16.41 8.61
N GLY A 214 17.14 15.24 9.25
CA GLY A 214 15.87 14.52 9.27
C GLY A 214 15.99 13.03 9.60
N TYR A 215 14.83 12.38 9.66
CA TYR A 215 14.68 10.94 9.69
C TYR A 215 14.01 10.48 8.41
N ILE A 216 14.53 9.41 7.82
CA ILE A 216 13.84 8.69 6.75
C ILE A 216 13.95 7.18 6.94
N THR A 217 12.84 6.50 6.73
CA THR A 217 12.73 5.05 6.75
C THR A 217 11.60 4.60 5.82
N ALA A 218 11.20 3.34 5.86
CA ALA A 218 10.00 2.85 5.20
C ALA A 218 9.20 1.99 6.18
N SER A 219 7.89 1.84 5.96
CA SER A 219 7.03 0.93 6.73
C SER A 219 6.29 -0.09 5.87
N SER A 220 6.19 0.15 4.56
CA SER A 220 5.58 -0.75 3.59
C SER A 220 6.64 -1.37 2.67
N PRO A 221 6.39 -2.55 2.09
CA PRO A 221 7.22 -3.04 1.00
C PRO A 221 7.16 -2.08 -0.21
N PRO A 222 8.13 -2.18 -1.14
CA PRO A 222 7.99 -1.53 -2.43
C PRO A 222 6.86 -2.18 -3.24
N ILE A 223 6.57 -1.65 -4.43
CA ILE A 223 5.77 -2.34 -5.45
C ILE A 223 6.60 -2.50 -6.72
N VAL A 224 6.49 -3.65 -7.36
CA VAL A 224 7.09 -3.89 -8.68
C VAL A 224 6.03 -3.65 -9.73
N VAL A 225 6.31 -2.81 -10.71
CA VAL A 225 5.42 -2.54 -11.84
C VAL A 225 6.26 -2.62 -13.10
N ASN A 226 6.02 -3.66 -13.91
CA ASN A 226 6.85 -3.97 -15.07
C ASN A 226 8.35 -4.05 -14.68
N ASN A 227 9.21 -3.22 -15.27
CA ASN A 227 10.65 -3.19 -15.02
C ASN A 227 11.06 -2.10 -14.00
N THR A 228 10.15 -1.71 -13.09
CA THR A 228 10.39 -0.68 -12.08
C THR A 228 9.98 -1.15 -10.68
N VAL A 229 10.89 -0.98 -9.71
CA VAL A 229 10.61 -1.06 -8.27
C VAL A 229 10.33 0.35 -7.76
N VAL A 230 9.11 0.61 -7.30
CA VAL A 230 8.70 1.91 -6.74
C VAL A 230 8.69 1.84 -5.21
N VAL A 231 9.33 2.82 -4.59
CA VAL A 231 9.61 2.87 -3.15
C VAL A 231 8.97 4.10 -2.52
N GLY A 232 8.04 3.84 -1.60
CA GLY A 232 7.56 4.85 -0.64
C GLY A 232 8.48 4.95 0.59
N ASN A 233 8.21 5.92 1.45
CA ASN A 233 9.02 6.19 2.63
C ASN A 233 8.14 6.56 3.84
N SER A 234 8.78 6.85 4.96
CA SER A 234 8.15 7.27 6.21
C SER A 234 9.13 8.10 7.01
N ALA A 235 8.61 9.05 7.79
CA ALA A 235 9.36 9.81 8.77
C ALA A 235 8.94 9.45 10.21
N GLU A 236 9.40 10.22 11.19
CA GLU A 236 8.85 10.22 12.55
C GLU A 236 7.32 10.36 12.52
N GLN A 237 6.57 9.68 13.39
CA GLN A 237 5.12 9.86 13.44
C GLN A 237 4.77 11.29 13.88
N GLY A 238 3.79 11.95 13.25
CA GLY A 238 3.54 13.38 13.50
C GLY A 238 3.11 13.76 14.91
N TYR A 239 2.66 12.81 15.75
CA TYR A 239 2.43 13.03 17.19
C TYR A 239 3.70 12.98 18.06
N ASN A 240 4.84 12.53 17.54
CA ASN A 240 6.12 12.48 18.24
C ASN A 240 7.09 13.59 17.81
N GLN A 241 6.81 14.25 16.69
CA GLN A 241 7.70 15.23 16.09
C GLN A 241 7.92 16.45 16.98
N THR A 242 9.20 16.76 17.21
CA THR A 242 9.62 17.91 18.02
C THR A 242 10.24 19.05 17.21
N ARG A 243 10.30 18.92 15.88
CA ARG A 243 10.82 19.93 14.93
C ARG A 243 10.00 19.90 13.64
N ILE A 244 10.18 20.92 12.81
CA ILE A 244 9.46 21.09 11.54
C ILE A 244 10.27 20.47 10.39
N GLU A 245 11.59 20.68 10.45
CA GLU A 245 12.54 20.26 9.43
C GLU A 245 12.69 18.73 9.40
N ASN A 246 12.69 18.17 8.20
CA ASN A 246 12.86 16.74 8.00
C ASN A 246 13.39 16.45 6.58
N ILE A 247 13.84 15.21 6.34
CA ILE A 247 14.21 14.77 4.98
C ILE A 247 12.93 14.70 4.14
N PRO A 248 12.88 15.33 2.95
CA PRO A 248 11.71 15.25 2.06
C PRO A 248 11.34 13.81 1.71
N GLY A 249 10.07 13.47 1.93
CA GLY A 249 9.49 12.16 1.69
C GLY A 249 9.25 11.85 0.21
N ASP A 250 10.26 12.00 -0.64
CA ASP A 250 10.16 11.74 -2.08
C ASP A 250 9.96 10.25 -2.41
N ILE A 251 9.24 9.96 -3.50
CA ILE A 251 9.07 8.59 -4.03
C ILE A 251 10.24 8.29 -4.94
N LEU A 252 10.88 7.13 -4.73
CA LEU A 252 12.04 6.70 -5.51
C LEU A 252 11.68 5.51 -6.39
N ALA A 253 12.34 5.38 -7.52
CA ALA A 253 12.17 4.25 -8.41
C ALA A 253 13.50 3.71 -8.94
N PHE A 254 13.54 2.38 -9.08
CA PHE A 254 14.73 1.63 -9.46
C PHE A 254 14.41 0.61 -10.53
N ASP A 255 15.38 0.30 -11.37
CA ASP A 255 15.31 -0.81 -12.31
C ASP A 255 15.26 -2.15 -11.55
N THR A 256 14.38 -3.06 -11.97
CA THR A 256 14.17 -4.35 -11.27
C THR A 256 15.38 -5.28 -11.38
N GLU A 257 16.10 -5.27 -12.49
CA GLU A 257 17.23 -6.17 -12.73
C GLU A 257 18.50 -5.63 -12.07
N THR A 258 18.80 -4.36 -12.28
CA THR A 258 20.10 -3.76 -11.98
C THR A 258 20.10 -2.91 -10.72
N GLY A 259 18.93 -2.51 -10.21
CA GLY A 259 18.84 -1.56 -9.10
C GLY A 259 19.32 -0.15 -9.46
N GLU A 260 19.50 0.15 -10.74
CA GLU A 260 19.83 1.49 -11.21
C GLU A 260 18.69 2.46 -10.83
N PHE A 261 19.05 3.62 -10.29
CA PHE A 261 18.09 4.67 -10.00
C PHE A 261 17.47 5.21 -11.30
N LYS A 262 16.14 5.21 -11.39
CA LYS A 262 15.40 5.65 -12.59
C LYS A 262 14.90 7.07 -12.44
N TRP A 263 14.10 7.31 -11.41
CA TRP A 263 13.45 8.60 -11.19
C TRP A 263 13.12 8.82 -9.72
N LYS A 264 12.87 10.08 -9.41
CA LYS A 264 12.37 10.57 -8.13
C LYS A 264 11.17 11.47 -8.39
N PHE A 265 10.09 11.26 -7.66
CA PHE A 265 8.97 12.17 -7.64
C PHE A 265 9.04 13.05 -6.38
N ASN A 266 9.14 14.37 -6.59
CA ASN A 266 9.13 15.37 -5.52
C ASN A 266 7.71 15.50 -4.96
N VAL A 267 7.46 14.89 -3.80
CA VAL A 267 6.13 14.96 -3.16
C VAL A 267 5.91 16.33 -2.51
N ILE A 268 6.98 16.90 -1.94
CA ILE A 268 7.02 18.31 -1.57
C ILE A 268 7.66 19.05 -2.76
N PRO A 269 6.93 19.97 -3.42
CA PRO A 269 7.35 20.57 -4.67
C PRO A 269 8.57 21.49 -4.48
N GLU A 270 9.45 21.49 -5.47
CA GLU A 270 10.51 22.49 -5.64
C GLU A 270 9.97 23.77 -6.32
N ALA A 271 10.78 24.83 -6.28
CA ALA A 271 10.47 26.08 -6.96
C ALA A 271 10.24 25.86 -8.47
N GLY A 272 9.02 26.15 -8.94
CA GLY A 272 8.61 25.98 -10.33
C GLY A 272 7.95 24.65 -10.66
N GLU A 273 7.84 23.73 -9.70
CA GLU A 273 7.06 22.50 -9.83
C GLU A 273 5.57 22.75 -9.54
N PHE A 274 4.73 21.83 -10.03
CA PHE A 274 3.29 21.90 -9.78
C PHE A 274 2.99 21.81 -8.28
N GLY A 275 2.11 22.67 -7.78
CA GLY A 275 1.68 22.66 -6.38
C GLY A 275 2.49 23.59 -5.48
N ILE A 276 3.61 24.15 -5.95
CA ILE A 276 4.41 25.11 -5.17
C ILE A 276 3.60 26.34 -4.74
N GLU A 277 2.63 26.76 -5.55
CA GLU A 277 1.74 27.87 -5.27
C GLU A 277 0.83 27.64 -4.05
N THR A 278 0.64 26.38 -3.65
CA THR A 278 -0.15 26.01 -2.47
C THR A 278 0.64 26.04 -1.17
N TRP A 279 1.94 26.35 -1.22
CA TRP A 279 2.80 26.61 -0.07
C TRP A 279 2.97 28.12 0.08
N GLU A 280 1.98 28.76 0.71
CA GLU A 280 1.82 30.21 0.65
C GLU A 280 2.98 30.96 1.30
N GLY A 281 3.65 31.81 0.51
CA GLY A 281 4.78 32.60 1.02
C GLY A 281 6.03 31.79 1.36
N ILE A 282 6.09 30.51 0.95
CA ILE A 282 7.23 29.62 1.17
C ILE A 282 7.86 29.29 -0.19
N PRO A 283 8.97 29.95 -0.57
CA PRO A 283 9.59 29.72 -1.88
C PRO A 283 10.22 28.33 -2.04
N ASN A 284 10.64 27.72 -0.92
CA ASN A 284 11.21 26.38 -0.89
C ASN A 284 10.69 25.59 0.32
N PRO A 285 9.55 24.89 0.21
CA PRO A 285 8.97 24.15 1.34
C PRO A 285 9.85 22.98 1.79
N ARG A 286 10.76 22.50 0.95
CA ARG A 286 11.67 21.39 1.25
C ARG A 286 12.77 21.75 2.25
N GLU A 287 13.02 23.04 2.48
CA GLU A 287 13.90 23.52 3.57
C GLU A 287 13.15 23.68 4.90
N LEU A 288 11.80 23.68 4.86
CA LEU A 288 10.95 23.88 6.03
C LEU A 288 10.47 22.54 6.60
N THR A 289 9.97 21.66 5.74
CA THR A 289 9.32 20.40 6.09
C THR A 289 9.83 19.27 5.20
N GLY A 290 9.72 18.04 5.70
CA GLY A 290 10.05 16.85 4.91
C GLY A 290 9.00 15.75 4.96
N GLU A 291 8.12 15.72 5.96
CA GLU A 291 7.05 14.73 5.97
C GLU A 291 5.91 15.18 5.06
N VAL A 292 5.80 14.52 3.90
CA VAL A 292 4.59 14.29 3.11
C VAL A 292 4.78 12.90 2.52
N SER A 293 4.96 11.93 3.41
CA SER A 293 5.46 10.58 3.13
C SER A 293 4.36 9.66 2.58
N PRO A 294 4.65 8.93 1.50
CA PRO A 294 3.82 7.83 1.01
C PRO A 294 4.14 6.54 1.76
N TRP A 295 3.69 6.50 3.02
CA TRP A 295 4.01 5.42 3.95
C TRP A 295 3.09 4.20 3.83
N ALA A 296 1.88 4.40 3.31
CA ALA A 296 0.94 3.32 3.03
C ALA A 296 1.46 2.42 1.89
N PRO A 297 1.01 1.16 1.80
CA PRO A 297 1.30 0.34 0.63
C PRO A 297 0.79 1.01 -0.65
N LEU A 298 1.53 0.85 -1.74
CA LEU A 298 1.17 1.38 -3.06
C LEU A 298 0.30 0.36 -3.80
N SER A 299 -0.51 0.81 -4.75
CA SER A 299 -1.22 -0.05 -5.71
C SER A 299 -0.81 0.31 -7.13
N ALA A 300 -1.10 -0.55 -8.10
CA ALA A 300 -0.75 -0.31 -9.50
C ALA A 300 -1.75 -0.93 -10.47
N ASP A 301 -1.94 -0.23 -11.59
CA ASP A 301 -2.49 -0.79 -12.82
C ASP A 301 -1.30 -1.18 -13.70
N VAL A 302 -0.93 -2.47 -13.67
CA VAL A 302 0.26 -2.97 -14.37
C VAL A 302 0.11 -2.86 -15.88
N GLU A 303 -1.10 -3.05 -16.40
CA GLU A 303 -1.39 -2.96 -17.84
C GLU A 303 -1.27 -1.51 -18.33
N ALA A 304 -1.79 -0.55 -17.55
CA ALA A 304 -1.66 0.86 -17.86
C ALA A 304 -0.27 1.43 -17.53
N GLY A 305 0.56 0.70 -16.78
CA GLY A 305 1.87 1.16 -16.32
C GLY A 305 1.77 2.29 -15.28
N ILE A 306 0.72 2.29 -14.46
CA ILE A 306 0.45 3.37 -13.49
C ILE A 306 0.64 2.86 -12.08
N VAL A 307 1.40 3.61 -11.27
CA VAL A 307 1.51 3.42 -9.82
C VAL A 307 0.72 4.51 -9.09
N TYR A 308 0.04 4.11 -8.01
CA TYR A 308 -0.77 4.99 -7.18
C TYR A 308 -0.18 5.02 -5.77
N ALA A 309 0.15 6.22 -5.31
CA ALA A 309 0.65 6.46 -3.97
C ALA A 309 -0.33 7.38 -3.22
N VAL A 310 -0.41 7.20 -1.90
CA VAL A 310 -1.16 8.10 -1.03
C VAL A 310 -0.25 8.64 0.05
N THR A 311 -0.47 9.89 0.45
CA THR A 311 0.43 10.65 1.33
C THR A 311 -0.23 10.99 2.67
N ASN A 312 0.59 11.35 3.65
CA ASN A 312 0.16 11.95 4.90
C ASN A 312 0.27 13.49 4.86
N PRO A 313 -0.11 14.19 5.95
CA PRO A 313 0.06 15.64 6.09
C PRO A 313 1.52 16.10 6.08
N PRO A 314 1.76 17.41 5.94
CA PRO A 314 3.03 18.07 6.30
C PRO A 314 3.52 17.74 7.72
N THR A 315 4.83 17.88 7.98
CA THR A 315 5.41 17.70 9.33
C THR A 315 4.59 18.44 10.40
N ILE A 316 4.34 17.78 11.54
CA ILE A 316 3.46 18.20 12.64
C ILE A 316 1.98 18.15 12.23
N ASP A 317 1.43 16.93 12.18
CA ASP A 317 0.05 16.60 11.73
C ASP A 317 -1.10 17.33 12.46
N TYR A 318 -0.83 18.06 13.55
CA TYR A 318 -1.83 18.71 14.41
C TYR A 318 -1.70 20.23 14.49
N TYR A 319 -0.79 20.84 13.71
CA TYR A 319 -0.62 22.29 13.67
C TYR A 319 -0.03 22.75 12.34
N GLY A 320 -0.77 23.60 11.62
CA GLY A 320 -0.40 24.03 10.27
C GLY A 320 0.17 25.45 10.17
N GLY A 321 0.23 26.21 11.26
CA GLY A 321 0.58 27.64 11.21
C GLY A 321 2.00 27.98 10.73
N HIS A 322 2.88 26.98 10.56
CA HIS A 322 4.21 27.16 9.97
C HIS A 322 4.22 26.98 8.44
N ALA A 323 3.21 26.31 7.87
CA ALA A 323 3.09 26.00 6.44
C ALA A 323 1.71 26.42 5.91
N PRO A 324 1.41 27.73 5.79
CA PRO A 324 0.12 28.18 5.27
C PRO A 324 -0.14 27.73 3.81
N GLY A 325 -1.42 27.59 3.47
CA GLY A 325 -1.90 27.13 2.15
C GLY A 325 -2.31 25.65 2.15
N ASP A 326 -2.82 25.15 1.02
CA ASP A 326 -3.34 23.78 0.95
C ASP A 326 -2.25 22.69 1.04
N ASN A 327 -0.97 23.06 0.84
CA ASN A 327 0.21 22.21 1.01
C ASN A 327 0.23 20.95 0.12
N LEU A 328 -0.03 21.07 -1.19
CA LEU A 328 0.09 19.94 -2.11
C LEU A 328 1.52 19.37 -2.12
N PHE A 329 1.74 18.05 -2.09
CA PHE A 329 0.75 16.96 -2.20
C PHE A 329 0.39 16.30 -0.85
N GLY A 330 0.17 17.09 0.22
CA GLY A 330 -0.31 16.61 1.52
C GLY A 330 -1.66 15.91 1.43
N THR A 331 -1.83 14.82 2.18
CA THR A 331 -3.08 14.03 2.29
C THR A 331 -3.78 13.84 0.95
N SER A 332 -3.04 13.28 -0.02
CA SER A 332 -3.44 13.16 -1.41
C SER A 332 -3.30 11.73 -1.92
N ILE A 333 -3.97 11.43 -3.02
CA ILE A 333 -3.62 10.33 -3.93
C ILE A 333 -2.90 10.91 -5.15
N ILE A 334 -1.85 10.24 -5.59
CA ILE A 334 -1.02 10.63 -6.73
C ILE A 334 -0.90 9.43 -7.66
N ALA A 335 -1.32 9.60 -8.91
CA ALA A 335 -1.13 8.63 -9.98
C ALA A 335 0.09 9.04 -10.82
N MET A 336 1.04 8.14 -10.97
CA MET A 336 2.29 8.39 -11.69
C MET A 336 2.53 7.29 -12.72
N ASP A 337 3.12 7.65 -13.84
CA ASP A 337 3.69 6.68 -14.77
C ASP A 337 4.83 5.94 -14.07
N ALA A 338 4.76 4.60 -14.04
CA ALA A 338 5.70 3.79 -13.29
C ALA A 338 7.11 3.78 -13.90
N GLU A 339 7.26 4.05 -15.19
CA GLU A 339 8.56 4.05 -15.86
C GLU A 339 9.30 5.37 -15.66
N THR A 340 8.58 6.48 -15.63
CA THR A 340 9.15 7.84 -15.69
C THR A 340 8.94 8.67 -14.43
N GLY A 341 7.98 8.30 -13.58
CA GLY A 341 7.56 9.08 -12.41
C GLY A 341 6.73 10.31 -12.77
N GLU A 342 6.35 10.50 -14.04
CA GLU A 342 5.54 11.65 -14.45
C GLU A 342 4.15 11.57 -13.79
N ARG A 343 3.73 12.68 -13.15
CA ARG A 343 2.40 12.79 -12.54
C ARG A 343 1.33 12.81 -13.63
N ILE A 344 0.50 11.77 -13.66
CA ILE A 344 -0.66 11.67 -14.55
C ILE A 344 -1.80 12.51 -14.01
N TRP A 345 -2.21 12.23 -12.77
CA TRP A 345 -3.25 12.98 -12.06
C TRP A 345 -3.02 12.86 -10.55
N HIS A 346 -3.71 13.70 -9.77
CA HIS A 346 -3.73 13.60 -8.31
C HIS A 346 -5.08 14.13 -7.81
N PHE A 347 -5.40 13.84 -6.55
CA PHE A 347 -6.50 14.46 -5.83
C PHE A 347 -6.12 14.63 -4.36
N GLN A 348 -6.39 15.80 -3.78
CA GLN A 348 -6.14 16.08 -2.37
C GLN A 348 -7.41 15.87 -1.55
N PHE A 349 -7.36 14.97 -0.56
CA PHE A 349 -8.51 14.63 0.28
C PHE A 349 -8.74 15.63 1.42
N VAL A 350 -7.69 16.29 1.88
CA VAL A 350 -7.75 17.31 2.93
C VAL A 350 -6.88 18.49 2.55
N HIS A 351 -7.49 19.66 2.44
CA HIS A 351 -6.80 20.93 2.27
C HIS A 351 -6.23 21.37 3.61
N HIS A 352 -4.91 21.63 3.68
CA HIS A 352 -4.24 22.07 4.91
C HIS A 352 -4.54 21.18 6.13
N ASP A 353 -4.08 19.93 6.08
CA ASP A 353 -4.42 18.90 7.07
C ASP A 353 -3.75 19.16 8.43
N VAL A 354 -4.58 19.35 9.46
CA VAL A 354 -4.18 19.51 10.87
C VAL A 354 -4.88 18.49 11.79
N TRP A 355 -5.42 17.42 11.21
CA TRP A 355 -6.23 16.42 11.91
C TRP A 355 -5.56 15.05 11.98
N ASN A 356 -4.40 14.90 11.35
CA ASN A 356 -3.77 13.61 11.10
C ASN A 356 -4.68 12.66 10.29
N TYR A 357 -5.35 13.21 9.27
CA TYR A 357 -6.16 12.43 8.35
C TYR A 357 -5.36 11.85 7.18
N ASP A 358 -4.13 11.41 7.45
CA ASP A 358 -3.33 10.64 6.50
C ASP A 358 -4.12 9.47 5.91
N THR A 359 -3.69 8.99 4.75
CA THR A 359 -4.36 7.86 4.10
C THR A 359 -3.60 6.56 4.40
N PRO A 360 -4.12 5.65 5.25
CA PRO A 360 -3.33 4.56 5.81
C PRO A 360 -3.37 3.26 4.98
N THR A 361 -4.08 3.27 3.85
CA THR A 361 -4.33 2.09 3.03
C THR A 361 -4.06 2.37 1.56
N ALA A 362 -3.58 1.36 0.84
CA ALA A 362 -3.49 1.40 -0.60
C ALA A 362 -4.86 1.67 -1.24
N PRO A 363 -4.92 2.40 -2.35
CA PRO A 363 -6.11 2.46 -3.19
C PRO A 363 -6.48 1.07 -3.72
N VAL A 364 -7.78 0.82 -3.91
CA VAL A 364 -8.27 -0.43 -4.51
C VAL A 364 -8.72 -0.17 -5.94
N LEU A 365 -8.18 -0.92 -6.89
CA LEU A 365 -8.56 -0.82 -8.31
C LEU A 365 -9.63 -1.85 -8.63
N LEU A 366 -10.67 -1.43 -9.35
CA LEU A 366 -11.85 -2.22 -9.65
C LEU A 366 -12.35 -1.85 -11.05
N ASP A 367 -12.95 -2.79 -11.77
CA ASP A 367 -13.82 -2.47 -12.90
C ASP A 367 -15.27 -2.49 -12.40
N VAL A 368 -15.97 -1.36 -12.53
CA VAL A 368 -17.34 -1.19 -12.01
C VAL A 368 -18.32 -0.83 -13.11
N GLU A 369 -19.53 -1.38 -13.04
CA GLU A 369 -20.61 -1.04 -13.96
C GLU A 369 -21.35 0.22 -13.50
N ILE A 370 -21.28 1.29 -14.27
CA ILE A 370 -22.01 2.55 -14.05
C ILE A 370 -22.81 2.87 -15.31
N ASP A 371 -24.14 2.99 -15.16
CA ASP A 371 -25.07 3.27 -16.26
C ASP A 371 -24.92 2.34 -17.47
N GLY A 372 -24.60 1.06 -17.20
CA GLY A 372 -24.41 0.00 -18.20
C GLY A 372 -23.10 0.09 -18.98
N ARG A 373 -22.10 0.79 -18.43
CA ARG A 373 -20.73 0.84 -18.95
C ARG A 373 -19.76 0.38 -17.87
N THR A 374 -18.82 -0.48 -18.25
CA THR A 374 -17.65 -0.79 -17.45
C THR A 374 -16.76 0.44 -17.34
N VAL A 375 -16.48 0.88 -16.11
CA VAL A 375 -15.61 2.02 -15.81
C VAL A 375 -14.39 1.50 -15.05
N PRO A 376 -13.17 1.85 -15.50
CA PRO A 376 -11.95 1.49 -14.79
C PRO A 376 -11.80 2.38 -13.56
N ALA A 377 -12.21 1.89 -12.40
CA ALA A 377 -12.28 2.64 -11.16
C ALA A 377 -11.08 2.42 -10.25
N ILE A 378 -10.82 3.43 -9.42
CA ILE A 378 -9.98 3.37 -8.22
C ILE A 378 -10.77 3.95 -7.06
N ALA A 379 -10.77 3.26 -5.92
CA ALA A 379 -11.48 3.64 -4.72
C ALA A 379 -10.49 3.77 -3.55
N GLN A 380 -10.48 4.94 -2.91
CA GLN A 380 -9.64 5.23 -1.75
C GLN A 380 -10.52 5.39 -0.51
N ALA A 381 -10.40 4.45 0.43
CA ALA A 381 -10.91 4.62 1.79
C ALA A 381 -9.96 5.51 2.59
N THR A 382 -10.50 6.45 3.36
CA THR A 382 -9.70 7.45 4.09
C THR A 382 -10.07 7.50 5.57
N LYS A 383 -9.22 8.14 6.39
CA LYS A 383 -9.50 8.42 7.80
C LYS A 383 -10.70 9.34 8.02
N GLN A 384 -11.10 10.09 6.99
CA GLN A 384 -12.33 10.88 7.03
C GLN A 384 -13.62 10.03 7.03
N ALA A 385 -13.49 8.69 7.03
CA ALA A 385 -14.58 7.74 6.85
C ALA A 385 -15.32 7.90 5.51
N PHE A 386 -14.63 8.43 4.50
CA PHE A 386 -15.11 8.51 3.13
C PHE A 386 -14.46 7.46 2.24
N VAL A 387 -15.16 7.13 1.15
CA VAL A 387 -14.53 6.50 -0.02
C VAL A 387 -14.57 7.49 -1.17
N TYR A 388 -13.41 7.93 -1.62
CA TYR A 388 -13.27 8.71 -2.85
C TYR A 388 -13.09 7.77 -4.03
N ALA A 389 -13.82 8.00 -5.11
CA ALA A 389 -13.80 7.13 -6.29
C ALA A 389 -13.55 7.91 -7.57
N PHE A 390 -12.59 7.46 -8.35
CA PHE A 390 -12.16 8.09 -9.60
C PHE A 390 -12.08 7.08 -10.73
N ASN A 391 -12.11 7.56 -11.97
CA ASN A 391 -11.56 6.81 -13.08
C ASN A 391 -10.04 6.70 -12.87
N ARG A 392 -9.51 5.49 -12.76
CA ARG A 392 -8.11 5.26 -12.38
C ARG A 392 -7.10 5.76 -13.41
N LEU A 393 -7.51 5.93 -14.66
CA LEU A 393 -6.63 6.39 -15.73
C LEU A 393 -6.60 7.93 -15.83
N THR A 394 -7.71 8.60 -15.51
CA THR A 394 -7.86 10.05 -15.75
C THR A 394 -7.95 10.90 -14.48
N GLY A 395 -8.27 10.30 -13.34
CA GLY A 395 -8.52 11.02 -12.09
C GLY A 395 -9.88 11.71 -12.03
N GLU A 396 -10.73 11.55 -13.05
CA GLU A 396 -12.07 12.13 -13.05
C GLU A 396 -12.93 11.46 -11.95
N PRO A 397 -13.56 12.24 -11.04
CA PRO A 397 -14.44 11.67 -10.02
C PRO A 397 -15.61 10.90 -10.64
N LEU A 398 -15.90 9.70 -10.11
CA LEU A 398 -17.05 8.91 -10.57
C LEU A 398 -18.38 9.53 -10.15
N TRP A 399 -18.38 10.24 -9.03
CA TRP A 399 -19.50 11.02 -8.51
C TRP A 399 -19.03 12.40 -8.07
N PRO A 400 -19.94 13.39 -7.98
CA PRO A 400 -19.59 14.71 -7.53
C PRO A 400 -18.91 14.69 -6.15
N ILE A 401 -17.89 15.53 -6.02
CA ILE A 401 -17.23 15.87 -4.76
C ILE A 401 -17.54 17.35 -4.52
N GLU A 402 -18.11 17.66 -3.37
CA GLU A 402 -18.57 19.01 -3.02
C GLU A 402 -17.62 19.68 -2.04
N GLU A 403 -17.17 20.89 -2.35
CA GLU A 403 -16.51 21.76 -1.39
C GLU A 403 -17.53 22.28 -0.38
N ARG A 404 -17.35 21.93 0.90
CA ARG A 404 -18.25 22.37 1.98
C ARG A 404 -17.50 23.19 3.03
N PRO A 405 -18.09 24.27 3.55
CA PRO A 405 -17.50 25.04 4.63
C PRO A 405 -17.26 24.20 5.88
N VAL A 406 -16.10 24.38 6.50
CA VAL A 406 -15.72 23.70 7.76
C VAL A 406 -15.35 24.70 8.85
N PRO A 407 -15.42 24.31 10.14
CA PRO A 407 -14.98 25.17 11.23
C PRO A 407 -13.54 25.65 11.05
N GLN A 408 -13.27 26.89 11.43
CA GLN A 408 -11.96 27.52 11.29
C GLN A 408 -11.19 27.47 12.61
N SER A 409 -9.86 27.47 12.52
CA SER A 409 -9.00 27.40 13.69
C SER A 409 -9.18 28.59 14.62
N ARG A 410 -9.00 28.33 15.92
CA ARG A 410 -8.89 29.34 16.98
C ARG A 410 -7.45 29.54 17.43
N ILE A 411 -6.52 28.76 16.91
CA ILE A 411 -5.10 28.83 17.27
C ILE A 411 -4.49 30.07 16.62
N PRO A 412 -3.88 30.99 17.40
CA PRO A 412 -3.28 32.19 16.84
C PRO A 412 -2.25 31.90 15.75
N GLY A 413 -2.43 32.47 14.56
CA GLY A 413 -1.51 32.32 13.43
C GLY A 413 -1.78 31.13 12.52
N GLU A 414 -2.66 30.19 12.92
CA GLU A 414 -3.08 29.08 12.06
C GLU A 414 -4.18 29.54 11.10
N GLN A 415 -4.07 29.12 9.84
CA GLN A 415 -5.00 29.48 8.77
C GLN A 415 -5.41 28.20 8.05
N LEU A 416 -6.60 27.70 8.36
CA LEU A 416 -7.15 26.52 7.70
C LEU A 416 -7.80 26.88 6.38
N SER A 417 -7.96 25.88 5.51
CA SER A 417 -8.78 26.04 4.31
C SER A 417 -10.24 26.33 4.69
N PRO A 418 -10.93 27.25 3.97
CA PRO A 418 -12.33 27.59 4.26
C PRO A 418 -13.30 26.44 3.96
N THR A 419 -12.93 25.52 3.06
CA THR A 419 -13.74 24.38 2.65
C THR A 419 -12.92 23.09 2.64
N GLN A 420 -13.62 21.96 2.63
CA GLN A 420 -13.02 20.64 2.43
C GLN A 420 -13.83 19.85 1.41
N PRO A 421 -13.24 18.85 0.72
CA PRO A 421 -13.92 18.04 -0.27
C PRO A 421 -14.75 16.92 0.36
N PHE A 422 -16.05 16.87 0.04
CA PHE A 422 -16.98 15.82 0.51
C PHE A 422 -17.50 15.00 -0.67
N PRO A 423 -17.14 13.71 -0.82
CA PRO A 423 -17.70 12.88 -1.87
C PRO A 423 -19.19 12.64 -1.62
N THR A 424 -19.98 12.71 -2.69
CA THR A 424 -21.44 12.47 -2.59
C THR A 424 -21.80 10.99 -2.54
N LYS A 425 -20.91 10.11 -3.03
CA LYS A 425 -21.07 8.66 -3.05
C LYS A 425 -19.72 7.94 -2.97
N PRO A 426 -19.69 6.71 -2.41
CA PRO A 426 -20.77 6.11 -1.60
C PRO A 426 -21.02 6.92 -0.31
N ALA A 427 -22.06 6.55 0.44
CA ALA A 427 -22.26 7.15 1.76
C ALA A 427 -21.04 6.90 2.65
N PRO A 428 -20.72 7.79 3.61
CA PRO A 428 -19.64 7.58 4.54
C PRO A 428 -19.80 6.27 5.30
N PHE A 429 -18.69 5.56 5.54
CA PHE A 429 -18.73 4.23 6.17
C PHE A 429 -18.65 4.27 7.70
N ASP A 430 -18.41 5.44 8.27
CA ASP A 430 -18.36 5.68 9.72
C ASP A 430 -18.82 7.12 10.05
N MET A 431 -18.77 7.46 11.34
CA MET A 431 -19.16 8.75 11.92
C MET A 431 -18.50 9.95 11.22
N GLN A 432 -19.25 11.04 11.09
CA GLN A 432 -18.85 12.27 10.39
C GLN A 432 -18.73 13.45 11.36
N GLY A 433 -18.05 13.20 12.48
CA GLY A 433 -18.01 14.06 13.65
C GLY A 433 -18.59 13.36 14.87
N LEU A 434 -18.67 14.09 15.98
CA LEU A 434 -19.16 13.60 17.25
C LEU A 434 -20.23 14.55 17.79
N THR A 435 -21.40 14.01 18.08
CA THR A 435 -22.54 14.71 18.69
C THR A 435 -23.00 13.97 19.94
N HIS A 436 -23.85 14.60 20.74
CA HIS A 436 -24.48 13.90 21.87
C HIS A 436 -25.41 12.76 21.42
N GLU A 437 -25.86 12.72 20.17
CA GLU A 437 -26.70 11.62 19.66
C GLU A 437 -25.89 10.32 19.50
N ASP A 438 -24.59 10.44 19.26
CA ASP A 438 -23.67 9.31 19.09
C ASP A 438 -23.24 8.67 20.43
N LEU A 439 -23.58 9.31 21.55
CA LEU A 439 -23.24 8.80 22.88
C LEU A 439 -24.12 7.62 23.27
N ILE A 440 -23.51 6.67 23.98
CA ILE A 440 -24.19 5.53 24.59
C ILE A 440 -25.49 5.94 25.31
N ASP A 441 -26.55 5.17 25.10
CA ASP A 441 -27.88 5.46 25.63
C ASP A 441 -28.54 4.25 26.30
N PHE A 442 -27.75 3.23 26.67
CA PHE A 442 -28.24 2.00 27.31
C PHE A 442 -29.12 2.26 28.55
N THR A 443 -28.85 3.36 29.27
CA THR A 443 -29.72 3.91 30.33
C THR A 443 -29.61 5.44 30.34
N PRO A 444 -30.62 6.17 30.86
CA PRO A 444 -30.52 7.62 31.06
C PRO A 444 -29.30 8.03 31.91
N GLU A 445 -28.97 7.23 32.93
CA GLU A 445 -27.84 7.51 33.83
C GLU A 445 -26.48 7.37 33.13
N LEU A 446 -26.31 6.35 32.28
CA LEU A 446 -25.08 6.18 31.48
C LEU A 446 -24.96 7.26 30.41
N ARG A 447 -26.08 7.64 29.77
CA ARG A 447 -26.10 8.75 28.81
C ARG A 447 -25.66 10.05 29.46
N GLN A 448 -26.16 10.35 30.65
CA GLN A 448 -25.75 11.56 31.38
C GLN A 448 -24.26 11.52 31.76
N GLN A 449 -23.75 10.36 32.20
CA GLN A 449 -22.31 10.21 32.48
C GLN A 449 -21.44 10.41 31.23
N ALA A 450 -21.89 9.96 30.07
CA ALA A 450 -21.18 10.20 28.80
C ALA A 450 -21.18 11.69 28.44
N ILE A 451 -22.32 12.38 28.57
CA ILE A 451 -22.43 13.83 28.36
C ILE A 451 -21.52 14.60 29.31
N ASP A 452 -21.56 14.28 30.61
CA ASP A 452 -20.75 14.94 31.63
C ASP A 452 -19.25 14.73 31.39
N SER A 453 -18.87 13.55 30.89
CA SER A 453 -17.48 13.22 30.52
C SER A 453 -17.00 14.02 29.30
N LEU A 454 -17.89 14.30 28.34
CA LEU A 454 -17.59 15.13 27.17
C LEU A 454 -17.63 16.63 27.45
N ALA A 455 -18.20 17.07 28.58
CA ALA A 455 -18.37 18.49 28.88
C ALA A 455 -17.05 19.29 28.88
N GLN A 456 -15.91 18.63 29.15
CA GLN A 456 -14.58 19.25 29.13
C GLN A 456 -13.97 19.37 27.73
N TYR A 457 -14.57 18.77 26.70
CA TYR A 457 -14.07 18.76 25.34
C TYR A 457 -14.96 19.59 24.41
N GLU A 458 -14.38 20.04 23.29
CA GLU A 458 -15.13 20.58 22.17
C GLU A 458 -15.42 19.43 21.19
N ILE A 459 -16.70 19.04 21.05
CA ILE A 459 -17.14 18.09 20.04
C ILE A 459 -17.69 18.84 18.83
N GLY A 460 -17.67 18.22 17.66
CA GLY A 460 -18.04 18.94 16.45
C GLY A 460 -18.10 18.04 15.20
N PRO A 461 -18.21 18.67 14.02
CA PRO A 461 -18.19 17.94 12.75
C PRO A 461 -16.82 17.28 12.50
N LEU A 462 -16.72 16.45 11.46
CA LEU A 462 -15.49 15.77 11.04
C LEU A 462 -14.23 16.66 11.08
N PHE A 463 -14.30 17.87 10.51
CA PHE A 463 -13.18 18.82 10.48
C PHE A 463 -13.25 19.81 11.66
N ASN A 464 -13.39 19.29 12.88
CA ASN A 464 -13.32 20.11 14.10
C ASN A 464 -11.83 20.37 14.42
N PRO A 465 -11.34 21.62 14.39
CA PRO A 465 -9.92 21.90 14.48
C PRO A 465 -9.35 21.67 15.89
N PRO A 466 -8.05 21.36 16.01
CA PRO A 466 -7.36 21.31 17.29
C PRO A 466 -7.54 22.60 18.11
N LEU A 467 -7.47 22.46 19.44
CA LEU A 467 -7.48 23.59 20.37
C LEU A 467 -6.14 23.72 21.08
N HIS A 468 -5.68 24.95 21.27
CA HIS A 468 -4.56 25.21 22.19
C HIS A 468 -5.03 25.11 23.65
N ARG A 469 -4.12 24.74 24.56
CA ARG A 469 -4.41 24.49 25.98
C ARG A 469 -5.11 25.64 26.70
N ASP A 470 -4.81 26.88 26.32
CA ASP A 470 -5.31 28.10 26.97
C ASP A 470 -6.45 28.77 26.16
N ASN A 471 -7.23 27.99 25.42
CA ASN A 471 -8.31 28.48 24.55
C ASN A 471 -9.41 29.23 25.32
N ASP A 472 -10.08 30.13 24.60
CA ASP A 472 -11.14 31.00 25.11
C ASP A 472 -12.43 30.24 25.51
N LEU A 473 -12.59 29.00 25.05
CA LEU A 473 -13.73 28.13 25.39
C LEU A 473 -13.60 27.49 26.77
N GLY A 474 -12.40 27.50 27.38
CA GLY A 474 -12.12 26.79 28.63
C GLY A 474 -12.21 25.27 28.51
N LYS A 475 -12.09 24.74 27.28
CA LYS A 475 -12.10 23.31 26.96
C LYS A 475 -10.69 22.74 27.05
N MET A 476 -10.56 21.45 27.35
CA MET A 476 -9.28 20.76 27.40
C MET A 476 -8.67 20.52 26.02
N ALA A 477 -9.50 20.10 25.07
CA ALA A 477 -9.13 19.85 23.68
C ALA A 477 -10.40 19.79 22.81
N ALA A 478 -10.23 19.90 21.50
CA ALA A 478 -11.22 19.36 20.57
C ALA A 478 -11.13 17.84 20.59
N LEU A 479 -12.27 17.16 20.58
CA LEU A 479 -12.33 15.71 20.57
C LEU A 479 -12.77 15.25 19.18
N TRP A 480 -11.86 14.55 18.52
CA TRP A 480 -12.12 13.76 17.33
C TRP A 480 -11.29 12.49 17.44
N CYS A 481 -11.71 11.43 16.73
CA CYS A 481 -10.87 10.27 16.52
C CYS A 481 -10.21 10.44 15.15
N PRO A 482 -8.87 10.44 15.03
CA PRO A 482 -8.21 10.35 13.75
C PRO A 482 -8.41 8.98 13.10
#